data_AF-A0A812RN32-F1
#
_entry.id   AF-A0A812RN32-F1
#
_cell.length_a   1.000
_cell.length_b   1.000
_cell.length_c   1.000
_cell.angle_alpha   90.00
_cell.angle_beta   90.00
_cell.angle_gamma   90.00
#
_symmetry.space_group_name_H-M   'P 1'
#
loop_
_entity.id
_entity.type
_entity.pdbx_description
1 polymer ?
#
loop_
_entity_poly.entity_id
_entity_poly.type
_entity_poly.pdbx_seq_one_letter_code
_entity_poly.pdbx_strand_id
1 'polypeptide(L)'
;MREFEVRRALHAWPRSAVLAKATERSLRDLGLGYRAAYISQAARRLAEEDGRMLRWLQSFRANPAVAPADAMAAQESEKERERRLSVREELCRLPGIGAKVADCVALFGLGFHGAVPVDVHVWRITVRDYEPALREAKSLTPAVYEEVGDAFRRRFGAAFAGWAHSVLFGAELAAERLPADLRKEMEEFRTWEKQQKQEKKAAKKPSAKAAQAAKPQKKVPAVRKKPASTRMGSSPDDCPVLGIHWLW
;
A
#
# COMPACT_ATOMS: atom_id res chain seq x y z
N MET A 1 -2.49 38.72 14.27
CA MET A 1 -1.33 37.82 14.11
C MET A 1 -1.34 36.85 15.26
N ARG A 2 -1.36 35.53 15.03
CA ARG A 2 -1.15 34.56 16.11
C ARG A 2 0.36 34.39 16.26
N GLU A 3 0.92 34.90 17.35
CA GLU A 3 2.29 34.61 17.75
C GLU A 3 2.41 33.12 18.07
N PHE A 4 3.22 32.41 17.29
CA PHE A 4 3.57 31.03 17.59
C PHE A 4 4.78 31.03 18.53
N GLU A 5 4.56 31.25 19.82
CA GLU A 5 5.55 30.97 20.85
C GLU A 5 5.63 29.46 21.11
N VAL A 6 6.24 28.74 20.17
CA VAL A 6 6.90 27.47 20.50
C VAL A 6 8.22 27.45 19.75
N ARG A 7 9.34 27.69 20.44
CA ARG A 7 10.66 27.32 19.93
C ARG A 7 10.76 25.79 19.90
N ARG A 8 10.12 25.17 18.89
CA ARG A 8 10.33 23.75 18.60
C ARG A 8 11.72 23.63 17.98
N ALA A 9 12.57 22.79 18.56
CA ALA A 9 13.80 22.39 17.90
C ALA A 9 13.44 21.79 16.53
N LEU A 10 14.03 22.33 15.47
CA LEU A 10 13.89 21.80 14.11
C LEU A 10 15.00 20.77 13.87
N HIS A 11 14.63 19.59 13.38
CA HIS A 11 15.57 18.54 13.03
C HIS A 11 15.52 18.31 11.51
N ALA A 12 16.69 18.17 10.89
CA ALA A 12 16.76 17.74 9.50
C ALA A 12 16.31 16.28 9.36
N TRP A 13 15.80 15.92 8.18
CA TRP A 13 15.51 14.53 7.87
C TRP A 13 16.78 13.68 7.96
N PRO A 14 16.76 12.51 8.64
CA PRO A 14 17.96 11.72 8.85
C PRO A 14 18.45 11.10 7.53
N ARG A 15 19.77 11.17 7.29
CA ARG A 15 20.40 10.49 6.15
C ARG A 15 20.31 8.97 6.32
N SER A 16 20.29 8.22 5.22
CA SER A 16 20.26 6.75 5.23
C SER A 16 21.39 6.16 6.08
N ALA A 17 22.61 6.69 5.99
CA ALA A 17 23.76 6.24 6.79
C ALA A 17 23.56 6.44 8.31
N VAL A 18 22.76 7.41 8.74
CA VAL A 18 22.41 7.61 10.15
C VAL A 18 21.34 6.61 10.57
N LEU A 19 20.28 6.47 9.76
CA LEU A 19 19.21 5.50 10.01
C LEU A 19 19.70 4.04 10.00
N ALA A 20 20.73 3.72 9.20
CA ALA A 20 21.32 2.39 9.11
C ALA A 20 21.92 1.93 10.46
N LYS A 21 22.35 2.88 11.30
CA LYS A 21 22.89 2.64 12.65
C LYS A 21 21.80 2.46 13.71
N ALA A 22 20.55 2.85 13.42
CA ALA A 22 19.45 2.68 14.35
C ALA A 22 19.10 1.19 14.50
N THR A 23 18.69 0.79 15.71
CA THR A 23 18.17 -0.56 15.96
C THR A 23 16.66 -0.57 15.74
N GLU A 24 16.12 -1.72 15.33
CA GLU A 24 14.67 -1.87 15.19
C GLU A 24 13.94 -1.52 16.50
N ARG A 25 14.49 -1.96 17.65
CA ARG A 25 13.94 -1.63 18.97
C ARG A 25 13.85 -0.11 19.19
N SER A 26 14.93 0.62 18.95
CA SER A 26 14.92 2.09 19.11
C SER A 26 13.87 2.78 18.24
N LEU A 27 13.61 2.26 17.05
CA LEU A 27 12.58 2.77 16.15
C LEU A 27 11.16 2.37 16.59
N ARG A 28 10.98 1.18 17.17
CA ARG A 28 9.71 0.74 17.76
C ARG A 28 9.34 1.55 19.00
N ASP A 29 10.32 1.86 19.83
CA ASP A 29 10.15 2.70 21.03
C ASP A 29 9.67 4.12 20.65
N LEU A 30 9.93 4.58 19.42
CA LEU A 30 9.39 5.82 18.83
C LEU A 30 7.97 5.67 18.22
N GLY A 31 7.31 4.53 18.38
CA GLY A 31 5.94 4.30 17.90
C GLY A 31 5.82 3.93 16.42
N LEU A 32 6.91 3.56 15.74
CA LEU A 32 6.88 3.21 14.30
C LEU A 32 6.28 1.82 14.02
N GLY A 33 6.02 1.02 15.06
CA GLY A 33 5.40 -0.30 14.96
C GLY A 33 6.19 -1.26 14.07
N TYR A 34 5.49 -2.08 13.29
CA TYR A 34 6.12 -3.07 12.40
C TYR A 34 7.00 -2.44 11.30
N ARG A 35 6.78 -1.16 10.96
CA ARG A 35 7.56 -0.44 9.94
C ARG A 35 8.97 -0.10 10.40
N ALA A 36 9.25 -0.17 11.71
CA ALA A 36 10.59 0.00 12.26
C ALA A 36 11.62 -0.94 11.59
N ALA A 37 11.22 -2.19 11.36
CA ALA A 37 12.04 -3.18 10.66
C ALA A 37 12.35 -2.72 9.23
N TYR A 38 11.34 -2.28 8.48
CA TYR A 38 11.49 -1.81 7.10
C TYR A 38 12.42 -0.60 7.01
N ILE A 39 12.25 0.39 7.88
CA ILE A 39 13.08 1.61 7.87
C ILE A 39 14.54 1.27 8.11
N SER A 40 14.85 0.48 9.16
CA SER A 40 16.24 0.12 9.47
C SER A 40 16.88 -0.73 8.38
N GLN A 41 16.17 -1.72 7.83
CA GLN A 41 16.69 -2.60 6.79
C GLN A 41 16.84 -1.87 5.45
N ALA A 42 15.86 -1.05 5.04
CA ALA A 42 15.98 -0.24 3.82
C ALA A 42 17.13 0.77 3.92
N ALA A 43 17.33 1.40 5.09
CA ALA A 43 18.45 2.31 5.31
C ALA A 43 19.82 1.62 5.19
N ARG A 44 19.95 0.39 5.71
CA ARG A 44 21.16 -0.43 5.54
C ARG A 44 21.40 -0.79 4.08
N ARG A 45 20.36 -1.27 3.39
CA ARG A 45 20.42 -1.63 1.97
C ARG A 45 20.79 -0.45 1.07
N LEU A 46 20.33 0.76 1.43
CA LEU A 46 20.74 2.00 0.75
C LEU A 46 22.17 2.45 1.07
N ALA A 47 22.79 1.95 2.14
CA ALA A 47 24.16 2.25 2.54
C ALA A 47 25.17 1.17 2.08
N GLU A 48 24.69 -0.01 1.67
CA GLU A 48 25.51 -1.07 1.07
C GLU A 48 26.21 -0.60 -0.21
N GLU A 49 27.33 -1.25 -0.54
CA GLU A 49 28.11 -1.01 -1.76
C GLU A 49 28.44 0.48 -1.97
N ASP A 50 28.80 1.15 -0.87
CA ASP A 50 29.08 2.58 -0.82
C ASP A 50 27.89 3.44 -1.33
N GLY A 51 26.66 2.99 -1.11
CA GLY A 51 25.46 3.68 -1.54
C GLY A 51 25.21 3.64 -3.05
N ARG A 52 25.65 2.60 -3.76
CA ARG A 52 25.46 2.44 -5.22
C ARG A 52 24.00 2.64 -5.64
N MET A 53 23.06 1.97 -4.98
CA MET A 53 21.62 2.10 -5.28
C MET A 53 21.14 3.54 -5.08
N LEU A 54 21.53 4.17 -3.96
CA LEU A 54 21.12 5.55 -3.68
C LEU A 54 21.65 6.53 -4.74
N ARG A 55 22.91 6.39 -5.15
CA ARG A 55 23.50 7.21 -6.22
C ARG A 55 22.81 6.97 -7.56
N TRP A 56 22.51 5.71 -7.89
CA TRP A 56 21.77 5.36 -9.09
C TRP A 56 20.38 6.01 -9.09
N LEU A 57 19.62 5.91 -7.99
CA LEU A 57 18.33 6.59 -7.84
C LEU A 57 18.48 8.12 -7.97
N GLN A 58 19.48 8.69 -7.34
CA GLN A 58 19.72 10.15 -7.40
C GLN A 58 20.10 10.65 -8.79
N SER A 59 20.70 9.79 -9.64
CA SER A 59 21.03 10.15 -11.02
C SER A 59 19.81 10.54 -11.87
N PHE A 60 18.62 10.06 -11.49
CA PHE A 60 17.36 10.40 -12.19
C PHE A 60 16.85 11.80 -11.88
N ARG A 61 17.30 12.44 -10.79
CA ARG A 61 16.86 13.79 -10.40
C ARG A 61 17.37 14.89 -11.34
N ALA A 62 18.30 14.57 -12.23
CA ALA A 62 18.84 15.53 -13.18
C ALA A 62 17.80 15.85 -14.27
N ASN A 63 17.29 17.09 -14.20
CA ASN A 63 16.56 17.81 -15.24
C ASN A 63 15.02 17.62 -15.29
N PRO A 64 14.24 18.31 -14.44
CA PRO A 64 12.80 18.46 -14.66
C PRO A 64 12.58 19.58 -15.68
N ALA A 65 12.82 19.31 -16.95
CA ALA A 65 12.17 20.14 -17.97
C ALA A 65 10.67 19.96 -17.74
N VAL A 66 9.98 21.03 -17.35
CA VAL A 66 8.52 21.02 -17.29
C VAL A 66 8.07 20.73 -18.70
N ALA A 67 7.36 19.62 -18.88
CA ALA A 67 6.83 19.27 -20.18
C ALA A 67 5.94 20.42 -20.67
N PRO A 68 6.05 20.83 -21.94
CA PRO A 68 5.22 21.90 -22.48
C PRO A 68 3.73 21.51 -22.38
N ALA A 69 2.84 22.50 -22.34
CA ALA A 69 1.42 22.26 -22.06
C ALA A 69 0.73 21.35 -23.10
N ASP A 70 1.24 21.33 -24.33
CA ASP A 70 0.81 20.45 -25.43
C ASP A 70 1.24 18.99 -25.27
N ALA A 71 2.15 18.69 -24.33
CA ALA A 71 2.57 17.33 -24.00
C ALA A 71 1.47 16.47 -23.35
N MET A 72 0.28 17.03 -23.07
CA MET A 72 -0.87 16.27 -22.57
C MET A 72 -1.35 15.21 -23.57
N ALA A 73 -1.10 15.41 -24.88
CA ALA A 73 -1.38 14.41 -25.91
C ALA A 73 -0.24 13.38 -26.07
N ALA A 74 0.93 13.64 -25.49
CA ALA A 74 2.09 12.76 -25.62
C ALA A 74 1.91 11.51 -24.77
N GLN A 75 1.95 10.35 -25.44
CA GLN A 75 2.03 9.07 -24.78
C GLN A 75 3.47 8.79 -24.33
N GLU A 76 3.60 7.94 -23.32
CA GLU A 76 4.89 7.47 -22.85
C GLU A 76 5.56 6.64 -23.96
N SER A 77 6.81 6.95 -24.29
CA SER A 77 7.60 6.09 -25.18
C SER A 77 8.00 4.80 -24.45
N GLU A 78 8.25 3.72 -25.19
CA GLU A 78 8.72 2.45 -24.60
C GLU A 78 9.97 2.61 -23.73
N LYS A 79 10.89 3.50 -24.12
CA LYS A 79 12.09 3.81 -23.35
C LYS A 79 11.78 4.50 -22.02
N GLU A 80 10.83 5.42 -21.99
CA GLU A 80 10.38 6.08 -20.76
C GLU A 80 9.66 5.09 -19.85
N ARG A 81 8.82 4.24 -20.43
CA ARG A 81 8.12 3.15 -19.73
C ARG A 81 9.12 2.20 -19.09
N GLU A 82 10.07 1.68 -19.85
CA GLU A 82 11.13 0.81 -19.33
C GLU A 82 11.91 1.48 -18.19
N ARG A 83 12.29 2.75 -18.37
CA ARG A 83 13.00 3.52 -17.33
C ARG A 83 12.16 3.64 -16.05
N ARG A 84 10.89 4.01 -16.15
CA ARG A 84 9.96 4.11 -15.01
C ARG A 84 9.81 2.77 -14.29
N LEU A 85 9.61 1.69 -15.05
CA LEU A 85 9.46 0.33 -14.51
C LEU A 85 10.73 -0.14 -13.80
N SER A 86 11.92 0.14 -14.35
CA SER A 86 13.19 -0.23 -13.73
C SER A 86 13.41 0.46 -12.37
N VAL A 87 13.02 1.74 -12.26
CA VAL A 87 13.07 2.48 -10.98
C VAL A 87 12.12 1.88 -9.96
N ARG A 88 10.89 1.55 -10.38
CA ARG A 88 9.93 0.89 -9.50
C ARG A 88 10.44 -0.46 -9.03
N GLU A 89 10.98 -1.27 -9.93
CA GLU A 89 11.54 -2.58 -9.61
C GLU A 89 12.68 -2.45 -8.58
N GLU A 90 13.64 -1.57 -8.82
CA GLU A 90 14.78 -1.36 -7.93
C GLU A 90 14.33 -0.89 -6.53
N LEU A 91 13.37 0.04 -6.47
CA LEU A 91 12.78 0.49 -5.21
C LEU A 91 12.03 -0.62 -4.48
N CYS A 92 11.31 -1.50 -5.20
CA CYS A 92 10.60 -2.64 -4.61
C CYS A 92 11.54 -3.71 -4.03
N ARG A 93 12.83 -3.68 -4.35
CA ARG A 93 13.82 -4.56 -3.70
C ARG A 93 14.12 -4.12 -2.26
N LEU A 94 13.74 -2.90 -1.86
CA LEU A 94 13.87 -2.42 -0.49
C LEU A 94 12.77 -3.00 0.42
N PRO A 95 13.10 -3.46 1.64
CA PRO A 95 12.10 -4.00 2.56
C PRO A 95 10.96 -3.04 2.85
N GLY A 96 9.73 -3.52 2.74
CA GLY A 96 8.51 -2.74 3.01
C GLY A 96 8.07 -1.81 1.88
N ILE A 97 8.77 -1.79 0.74
CA ILE A 97 8.38 -1.01 -0.44
C ILE A 97 7.71 -1.93 -1.47
N GLY A 98 6.42 -1.70 -1.70
CA GLY A 98 5.68 -2.27 -2.82
C GLY A 98 5.44 -1.24 -3.93
N ALA A 99 4.78 -1.65 -5.02
CA ALA A 99 4.55 -0.81 -6.21
C ALA A 99 4.04 0.60 -5.88
N LYS A 100 3.01 0.72 -5.03
CA LYS A 100 2.46 2.01 -4.59
C LYS A 100 3.52 2.92 -3.95
N VAL A 101 4.30 2.39 -3.02
CA VAL A 101 5.32 3.20 -2.31
C VAL A 101 6.46 3.54 -3.25
N ALA A 102 6.86 2.61 -4.12
CA ALA A 102 7.88 2.86 -5.13
C ALA A 102 7.46 3.95 -6.12
N ASP A 103 6.22 3.93 -6.61
CA ASP A 103 5.70 4.98 -7.49
C ASP A 103 5.54 6.33 -6.76
N CYS A 104 5.22 6.34 -5.45
CA CYS A 104 5.27 7.59 -4.66
C CYS A 104 6.69 8.18 -4.65
N VAL A 105 7.72 7.34 -4.44
CA VAL A 105 9.12 7.79 -4.45
C VAL A 105 9.53 8.24 -5.85
N ALA A 106 9.12 7.51 -6.90
CA ALA A 106 9.41 7.86 -8.29
C ALA A 106 8.79 9.21 -8.67
N LEU A 107 7.51 9.42 -8.36
CA LEU A 107 6.78 10.66 -8.66
C LEU A 107 7.34 11.85 -7.88
N PHE A 108 7.32 11.78 -6.55
CA PHE A 108 7.62 12.95 -5.70
C PHE A 108 9.11 13.14 -5.42
N GLY A 109 9.89 12.07 -5.49
CA GLY A 109 11.30 12.07 -5.11
C GLY A 109 12.28 12.05 -6.27
N LEU A 110 11.87 11.55 -7.45
CA LEU A 110 12.76 11.27 -8.58
C LEU A 110 12.33 11.93 -9.91
N GLY A 111 11.18 12.62 -9.95
CA GLY A 111 10.73 13.36 -11.13
C GLY A 111 10.07 12.52 -12.22
N PHE A 112 9.65 11.29 -11.93
CA PHE A 112 8.90 10.46 -12.88
C PHE A 112 7.43 10.87 -12.90
N HIS A 113 7.09 11.91 -13.65
CA HIS A 113 5.73 12.46 -13.68
C HIS A 113 4.69 11.50 -14.28
N GLY A 114 5.10 10.46 -15.01
CA GLY A 114 4.23 9.37 -15.49
C GLY A 114 3.95 8.26 -14.47
N ALA A 115 4.63 8.29 -13.31
CA ALA A 115 4.37 7.35 -12.22
C ALA A 115 3.08 7.72 -11.48
N VAL A 116 2.21 6.73 -11.29
CA VAL A 116 0.89 6.90 -10.67
C VAL A 116 0.81 5.96 -9.48
N PRO A 117 0.92 6.44 -8.24
CA PRO A 117 0.85 5.60 -7.04
C PRO A 117 -0.56 5.06 -6.81
N VAL A 118 -0.83 3.83 -7.22
CA VAL A 118 -2.20 3.27 -7.13
C VAL A 118 -2.45 2.65 -5.75
N ASP A 119 -3.40 3.22 -5.00
CA ASP A 119 -3.99 2.59 -3.83
C ASP A 119 -5.50 2.35 -4.01
N VAL A 120 -6.18 2.00 -2.92
CA VAL A 120 -7.63 1.76 -2.95
C VAL A 120 -8.45 3.00 -3.32
N HIS A 121 -7.97 4.21 -3.01
CA HIS A 121 -8.64 5.46 -3.37
C HIS A 121 -8.46 5.75 -4.86
N VAL A 122 -7.23 5.62 -5.36
CA VAL A 122 -6.93 5.84 -6.78
C VAL A 122 -7.66 4.83 -7.66
N TRP A 123 -7.67 3.56 -7.25
CA TRP A 123 -8.46 2.53 -7.94
C TRP A 123 -9.95 2.89 -7.95
N ARG A 124 -10.50 3.36 -6.82
CA ARG A 124 -11.90 3.80 -6.73
C ARG A 124 -12.20 4.97 -7.68
N ILE A 125 -11.36 6.01 -7.69
CA ILE A 125 -11.49 7.15 -8.61
C ILE A 125 -11.55 6.63 -10.05
N THR A 126 -10.58 5.78 -10.42
CA THR A 126 -10.48 5.21 -11.78
C THR A 126 -11.76 4.49 -12.18
N VAL A 127 -12.24 3.60 -11.31
CA VAL A 127 -13.42 2.76 -11.55
C VAL A 127 -14.73 3.56 -11.60
N ARG A 128 -14.83 4.61 -10.77
CA ARG A 128 -16.01 5.47 -10.70
C ARG A 128 -16.08 6.37 -11.94
N ASP A 129 -14.96 7.01 -12.27
CA ASP A 129 -14.96 8.19 -13.13
C ASP A 129 -14.48 7.92 -14.57
N TYR A 130 -13.67 6.87 -14.79
CA TYR A 130 -12.95 6.69 -16.06
C TYR A 130 -13.08 5.30 -16.69
N GLU A 131 -12.89 4.24 -15.90
CA GLU A 131 -12.79 2.85 -16.39
C GLU A 131 -13.75 1.92 -15.62
N PRO A 132 -15.07 1.97 -15.87
CA PRO A 132 -16.05 1.12 -15.19
C PRO A 132 -15.81 -0.38 -15.38
N ALA A 133 -15.13 -0.80 -16.46
CA ALA A 133 -14.80 -2.21 -16.71
C ALA A 133 -13.88 -2.80 -15.62
N LEU A 134 -13.05 -1.97 -14.96
CA LEU A 134 -12.18 -2.43 -13.87
C LEU A 134 -12.93 -2.80 -12.58
N ARG A 135 -14.26 -2.62 -12.52
CA ARG A 135 -15.14 -3.09 -11.42
C ARG A 135 -15.12 -4.60 -11.26
N GLU A 136 -14.89 -5.33 -12.35
CA GLU A 136 -14.89 -6.79 -12.35
C GLU A 136 -13.66 -7.38 -11.65
N ALA A 137 -12.57 -6.60 -11.57
CA ALA A 137 -11.36 -7.01 -10.88
C ALA A 137 -11.63 -7.24 -9.39
N LYS A 138 -11.24 -8.42 -8.90
CA LYS A 138 -11.49 -8.85 -7.51
C LYS A 138 -10.54 -8.21 -6.49
N SER A 139 -9.38 -7.76 -6.95
CA SER A 139 -8.31 -7.19 -6.14
C SER A 139 -7.35 -6.41 -7.03
N LEU A 140 -6.57 -5.54 -6.42
CA LEU A 140 -5.48 -4.79 -7.07
C LEU A 140 -4.28 -5.72 -7.33
N THR A 141 -4.38 -6.58 -8.34
CA THR A 141 -3.27 -7.41 -8.82
C THR A 141 -2.23 -6.54 -9.54
N PRO A 142 -1.01 -7.04 -9.79
CA PRO A 142 -0.02 -6.28 -10.57
C PRO A 142 -0.55 -5.79 -11.93
N ALA A 143 -1.33 -6.61 -12.64
CA ALA A 143 -1.92 -6.23 -13.91
C ALA A 143 -2.97 -5.11 -13.76
N VAL A 144 -3.85 -5.22 -12.76
CA VAL A 144 -4.86 -4.18 -12.49
C VAL A 144 -4.20 -2.89 -12.02
N TYR A 145 -3.14 -2.99 -11.21
CA TYR A 145 -2.34 -1.85 -10.78
C TYR A 145 -1.75 -1.10 -11.99
N GLU A 146 -1.13 -1.83 -12.92
CA GLU A 146 -0.59 -1.22 -14.14
C GLU A 146 -1.69 -0.60 -15.01
N GLU A 147 -2.81 -1.29 -15.20
CA GLU A 147 -3.92 -0.79 -16.01
C GLU A 147 -4.54 0.49 -15.42
N VAL A 148 -4.66 0.58 -14.10
CA VAL A 148 -5.09 1.83 -13.45
C VAL A 148 -4.09 2.95 -13.73
N GLY A 149 -2.79 2.68 -13.62
CA GLY A 149 -1.76 3.67 -13.97
C GLY A 149 -1.81 4.07 -15.46
N ASP A 150 -2.05 3.11 -16.36
CA ASP A 150 -2.16 3.35 -17.80
C ASP A 150 -3.42 4.16 -18.14
N ALA A 151 -4.53 3.94 -17.45
CA ALA A 151 -5.73 4.77 -17.59
C ALA A 151 -5.45 6.25 -17.33
N PHE A 152 -4.68 6.56 -16.28
CA PHE A 152 -4.23 7.94 -16.01
C PHE A 152 -3.30 8.47 -17.09
N ARG A 153 -2.31 7.68 -17.54
CA ARG A 153 -1.37 8.08 -18.61
C ARG A 153 -2.08 8.33 -19.94
N ARG A 154 -3.04 7.48 -20.33
CA ARG A 154 -3.86 7.66 -21.54
C ARG A 154 -4.72 8.92 -21.44
N ARG A 155 -5.27 9.21 -20.26
CA ARG A 155 -6.23 10.30 -20.07
C ARG A 155 -5.61 11.69 -19.94
N PHE A 156 -4.48 11.77 -19.23
CA PHE A 156 -3.84 13.03 -18.84
C PHE A 156 -2.46 13.24 -19.49
N GLY A 157 -2.00 12.28 -20.30
CA GLY A 157 -0.66 12.29 -20.86
C GLY A 157 0.40 11.83 -19.86
N ALA A 158 1.43 11.15 -20.35
CA ALA A 158 2.48 10.59 -19.50
C ALA A 158 3.26 11.67 -18.73
N ALA A 159 3.35 12.88 -19.28
CA ALA A 159 4.01 14.01 -18.65
C ALA A 159 3.27 14.57 -17.41
N PHE A 160 1.96 14.33 -17.28
CA PHE A 160 1.13 14.94 -16.24
C PHE A 160 0.33 13.93 -15.39
N ALA A 161 0.31 12.65 -15.76
CA ALA A 161 -0.49 11.62 -15.09
C ALA A 161 -0.32 11.58 -13.55
N GLY A 162 0.90 11.65 -13.03
CA GLY A 162 1.19 11.66 -11.59
C GLY A 162 0.76 12.95 -10.88
N TRP A 163 0.81 14.09 -11.58
CA TRP A 163 0.29 15.37 -11.08
C TRP A 163 -1.23 15.38 -11.06
N ALA A 164 -1.88 14.90 -12.12
CA ALA A 164 -3.34 14.72 -12.18
C ALA A 164 -3.82 13.79 -11.06
N HIS A 165 -3.12 12.67 -10.86
CA HIS A 165 -3.33 11.79 -9.70
C HIS A 165 -3.30 12.57 -8.37
N SER A 166 -2.32 13.45 -8.15
CA SER A 166 -2.19 14.19 -6.88
C SER A 166 -3.38 15.11 -6.62
N VAL A 167 -3.89 15.77 -7.67
CA VAL A 167 -5.08 16.64 -7.59
C VAL A 167 -6.33 15.81 -7.28
N LEU A 168 -6.55 14.72 -8.03
CA LEU A 168 -7.72 13.86 -7.87
C LEU A 168 -7.72 13.13 -6.53
N PHE A 169 -6.56 12.67 -6.07
CA PHE A 169 -6.41 12.06 -4.75
C PHE A 169 -6.70 13.07 -3.63
N GLY A 170 -6.21 14.30 -3.74
CA GLY A 170 -6.53 15.37 -2.80
C GLY A 170 -8.03 15.68 -2.73
N ALA A 171 -8.70 15.73 -3.88
CA ALA A 171 -10.15 15.90 -3.98
C ALA A 171 -10.91 14.73 -3.34
N GLU A 172 -10.46 13.48 -3.55
CA GLU A 172 -11.09 12.29 -2.97
C GLU A 172 -11.01 12.24 -1.43
N LEU A 173 -9.92 12.78 -0.85
CA LEU A 173 -9.74 12.87 0.59
C LEU A 173 -10.53 14.03 1.22
N ALA A 174 -10.60 15.18 0.55
CA ALA A 174 -11.28 16.39 1.03
C ALA A 174 -12.62 16.59 0.32
N ALA A 175 -13.41 15.52 0.22
CA ALA A 175 -14.64 15.48 -0.57
C ALA A 175 -15.64 16.58 -0.15
N GLU A 176 -15.65 17.01 1.12
CA GLU A 176 -16.53 18.08 1.59
C GLU A 176 -16.30 19.43 0.89
N ARG A 177 -15.12 19.65 0.31
CA ARG A 177 -14.74 20.87 -0.41
C ARG A 177 -15.19 20.88 -1.87
N LEU A 178 -15.69 19.76 -2.39
CA LEU A 178 -16.16 19.64 -3.77
C LEU A 178 -17.58 20.19 -3.93
N PRO A 179 -18.00 20.58 -5.14
CA PRO A 179 -19.39 20.89 -5.47
C PRO A 179 -20.40 19.82 -5.01
N ALA A 180 -21.64 20.25 -4.71
CA ALA A 180 -22.64 19.39 -4.08
C ALA A 180 -23.08 18.19 -4.93
N ASP A 181 -23.16 18.39 -6.23
CA ASP A 181 -23.40 17.38 -7.26
C ASP A 181 -22.33 16.30 -7.24
N LEU A 182 -21.04 16.68 -7.29
CA LEU A 182 -19.94 15.71 -7.22
C LEU A 182 -19.93 14.94 -5.91
N ARG A 183 -20.18 15.61 -4.77
CA ARG A 183 -20.29 14.92 -3.47
C ARG A 183 -21.39 13.85 -3.48
N LYS A 184 -22.54 14.19 -4.06
CA LYS A 184 -23.67 13.27 -4.20
C LYS A 184 -23.29 12.04 -5.03
N GLU A 185 -22.66 12.23 -6.18
CA GLU A 185 -22.18 11.13 -7.03
C GLU A 185 -21.18 10.21 -6.30
N MET A 186 -20.25 10.80 -5.54
CA MET A 186 -19.29 10.04 -4.73
C MET A 186 -19.99 9.22 -3.63
N GLU A 187 -21.01 9.76 -2.98
CA GLU A 187 -21.80 9.09 -1.94
C GLU A 187 -22.66 7.96 -2.51
N GLU A 188 -23.31 8.19 -3.65
CA GLU A 188 -24.06 7.17 -4.39
C GLU A 188 -23.14 6.01 -4.77
N PHE A 189 -21.94 6.29 -5.28
CA PHE A 189 -20.95 5.26 -5.60
C PHE A 189 -20.50 4.47 -4.36
N ARG A 190 -20.21 5.14 -3.23
CA ARG A 190 -19.85 4.46 -1.97
C ARG A 190 -20.97 3.56 -1.46
N THR A 191 -22.22 3.98 -1.64
CA THR A 191 -23.40 3.20 -1.24
C THR A 191 -23.52 1.95 -2.10
N TRP A 192 -23.36 2.10 -3.43
CA TRP A 192 -23.30 0.98 -4.36
C TRP A 192 -22.17 -0.02 -4.02
N GLU A 193 -20.96 0.46 -3.72
CA GLU A 193 -19.82 -0.41 -3.36
C GLU A 193 -20.10 -1.24 -2.09
N LYS A 194 -20.75 -0.62 -1.10
CA LYS A 194 -21.19 -1.30 0.14
C LYS A 194 -22.21 -2.40 -0.15
N GLN A 195 -23.22 -2.11 -0.98
CA GLN A 195 -24.25 -3.08 -1.39
C GLN A 195 -23.61 -4.27 -2.11
N GLN A 196 -22.74 -4.03 -3.08
CA GLN A 196 -22.01 -5.09 -3.80
C GLN A 196 -21.17 -5.98 -2.88
N LYS A 197 -20.52 -5.38 -1.87
CA LYS A 197 -19.75 -6.15 -0.88
C LYS A 197 -20.66 -6.99 0.02
N GLN A 198 -21.85 -6.50 0.37
CA GLN A 198 -22.84 -7.23 1.15
C GLN A 198 -23.43 -8.40 0.35
N GLU A 199 -23.81 -8.18 -0.90
CA GLU A 199 -24.31 -9.22 -1.82
C GLU A 199 -23.28 -10.34 -2.02
N LYS A 200 -22.01 -9.98 -2.30
CA LYS A 200 -20.91 -10.96 -2.43
C LYS A 200 -20.66 -11.74 -1.13
N LYS A 201 -20.84 -11.13 0.03
CA LYS A 201 -20.75 -11.82 1.33
C LYS A 201 -21.94 -12.76 1.56
N ALA A 202 -23.15 -12.34 1.20
CA ALA A 202 -24.36 -13.15 1.31
C ALA A 202 -24.28 -14.39 0.39
N ALA A 203 -23.83 -14.21 -0.85
CA ALA A 203 -23.63 -15.30 -1.81
C ALA A 203 -22.55 -16.31 -1.39
N LYS A 204 -21.56 -15.89 -0.60
CA LYS A 204 -20.49 -16.78 -0.07
C LYS A 204 -20.87 -17.49 1.23
N LYS A 205 -21.99 -17.17 1.87
CA LYS A 205 -22.41 -17.81 3.12
C LYS A 205 -23.02 -19.18 2.77
N PRO A 206 -22.41 -20.31 3.18
CA PRO A 206 -22.99 -21.62 2.90
C PRO A 206 -24.37 -21.71 3.55
N SER A 207 -25.37 -22.20 2.80
CA SER A 207 -26.70 -22.44 3.36
C SER A 207 -26.57 -23.48 4.47
N ALA A 208 -26.77 -23.06 5.72
CA ALA A 208 -26.79 -23.94 6.88
C ALA A 208 -27.98 -24.95 6.87
N LYS A 209 -28.65 -25.14 5.73
CA LYS A 209 -29.79 -26.05 5.55
C LYS A 209 -29.47 -27.34 4.78
N ALA A 210 -28.27 -27.52 4.21
CA ALA A 210 -27.95 -28.73 3.44
C ALA A 210 -27.18 -29.83 4.22
N ALA A 211 -26.73 -29.57 5.46
CA ALA A 211 -25.88 -30.52 6.21
C ALA A 211 -26.64 -31.48 7.15
N GLN A 212 -27.97 -31.55 7.10
CA GLN A 212 -28.77 -32.46 7.96
C GLN A 212 -29.36 -33.69 7.25
N ALA A 213 -29.09 -33.91 5.96
CA ALA A 213 -29.63 -35.04 5.22
C ALA A 213 -28.55 -35.93 4.60
N ALA A 214 -27.60 -36.43 5.39
CA ALA A 214 -26.82 -37.63 5.08
C ALA A 214 -25.97 -38.07 6.29
N LYS A 215 -26.51 -38.94 7.15
CA LYS A 215 -25.69 -39.74 8.08
C LYS A 215 -25.59 -41.17 7.56
N PRO A 216 -24.43 -41.63 7.08
CA PRO A 216 -24.17 -43.06 6.91
C PRO A 216 -23.82 -43.69 8.26
N GLN A 217 -24.31 -44.91 8.48
CA GLN A 217 -24.10 -45.71 9.69
C GLN A 217 -22.62 -46.04 9.92
N LYS A 218 -22.14 -45.89 11.16
CA LYS A 218 -20.76 -46.22 11.58
C LYS A 218 -20.53 -47.74 11.55
N LYS A 219 -19.59 -48.20 10.71
CA LYS A 219 -18.87 -49.47 10.92
C LYS A 219 -17.64 -49.22 11.79
N VAL A 220 -17.48 -50.05 12.82
CA VAL A 220 -16.32 -50.06 13.74
C VAL A 220 -15.17 -50.82 13.08
N PRO A 221 -13.91 -50.35 13.20
CA PRO A 221 -12.78 -51.27 13.15
C PRO A 221 -11.87 -51.20 14.38
N ALA A 222 -11.11 -52.28 14.51
CA ALA A 222 -10.52 -52.84 15.72
C ALA A 222 -9.26 -52.15 16.25
N VAL A 223 -9.05 -52.42 17.54
CA VAL A 223 -7.91 -52.03 18.38
C VAL A 223 -6.60 -52.68 17.89
N ARG A 224 -5.53 -51.88 17.78
CA ARG A 224 -4.14 -52.35 17.90
C ARG A 224 -3.38 -51.48 18.90
N LYS A 225 -2.87 -52.12 19.95
CA LYS A 225 -1.99 -51.54 21.00
C LYS A 225 -0.53 -51.50 20.54
N LYS A 226 0.22 -50.46 20.94
CA LYS A 226 1.62 -50.51 21.45
C LYS A 226 2.16 -49.10 21.83
N PRO A 227 3.25 -48.96 22.60
CA PRO A 227 3.21 -48.71 24.04
C PRO A 227 3.77 -47.35 24.48
N ALA A 228 3.64 -47.08 25.77
CA ALA A 228 3.99 -45.84 26.47
C ALA A 228 5.51 -45.55 26.54
N SER A 229 5.85 -44.26 26.53
CA SER A 229 7.09 -43.73 27.09
C SER A 229 6.75 -42.54 27.99
N THR A 230 7.17 -42.65 29.24
CA THR A 230 6.96 -41.74 30.36
C THR A 230 8.04 -40.66 30.41
N ARG A 231 7.67 -39.41 30.69
CA ARG A 231 8.48 -38.53 31.55
C ARG A 231 7.60 -37.48 32.26
N MET A 232 7.58 -37.60 33.58
CA MET A 232 7.24 -36.55 34.56
C MET A 232 8.24 -35.39 34.37
N GLY A 233 7.95 -34.10 34.56
CA GLY A 233 7.06 -33.45 35.52
C GLY A 233 7.93 -32.60 36.46
N SER A 234 7.87 -31.27 36.34
CA SER A 234 8.02 -30.29 37.46
C SER A 234 7.91 -28.85 36.93
N SER A 235 6.86 -28.17 37.40
CA SER A 235 6.76 -26.71 37.60
C SER A 235 7.51 -26.34 38.92
N PRO A 236 7.52 -25.09 39.42
CA PRO A 236 6.94 -23.83 38.93
C PRO A 236 7.93 -22.63 39.01
N ASP A 237 7.53 -21.46 38.49
CA ASP A 237 7.79 -20.19 39.17
C ASP A 237 6.86 -19.07 38.66
N ASP A 238 6.28 -18.37 39.64
CA ASP A 238 5.31 -17.29 39.58
C ASP A 238 5.88 -15.95 39.08
N CYS A 239 5.09 -15.19 38.31
CA CYS A 239 4.87 -13.73 38.54
C CYS A 239 3.87 -13.10 37.54
N PRO A 240 3.23 -11.96 37.88
CA PRO A 240 1.79 -11.79 37.75
C PRO A 240 1.32 -11.12 36.46
N VAL A 241 0.11 -11.49 36.07
CA VAL A 241 -0.66 -10.88 34.98
C VAL A 241 -1.37 -9.63 35.51
N LEU A 242 -0.92 -8.44 35.10
CA LEU A 242 -1.70 -7.21 35.24
C LEU A 242 -2.65 -7.10 34.05
N GLY A 243 -3.93 -7.30 34.33
CA GLY A 243 -5.02 -7.06 33.39
C GLY A 243 -5.16 -5.58 33.09
N ILE A 244 -5.12 -5.23 31.80
CA ILE A 244 -5.55 -3.93 31.30
C ILE A 244 -6.72 -4.19 30.36
N HIS A 245 -7.89 -3.74 30.81
CA HIS A 245 -9.11 -3.64 30.02
C HIS A 245 -8.88 -2.69 28.84
N TRP A 246 -9.06 -3.19 27.62
CA TRP A 246 -9.20 -2.36 26.44
C TRP A 246 -10.67 -2.32 26.05
N LEU A 247 -11.36 -1.24 26.42
CA LEU A 247 -12.54 -0.77 25.73
C LEU A 247 -12.06 0.01 24.51
N TRP A 248 -12.29 -0.52 23.31
CA TRP A 248 -12.69 0.16 22.06
C TRP A 248 -13.01 -0.91 21.01
#